data_AF-A0AA38J8I0-F1
#
_entry.id   AF-A0AA38J8I0-F1
#
_cell.length_a   1.000
_cell.length_b   1.000
_cell.length_c   1.000
_cell.angle_alpha   90.00
_cell.angle_beta   90.00
_cell.angle_gamma   90.00
#
_symmetry.space_group_name_H-M   'P 1'
#
loop_
_entity.id
_entity.type
_entity.pdbx_description
1 polymer ?
#
loop_
_entity_poly.entity_id
_entity_poly.type
_entity_poly.pdbx_seq_one_letter_code
_entity_poly.pdbx_strand_id
1 'polypeptide(L)'
;MRPSIIRASEMPGPKRAWGSWWGDPLIKQKGIIQYTLAPNQTKAGPHWIRSYIFNFYRRVSAEAVYFVIPFGLGYGIYTWAKRRDAYQNSKAGHIASGAAHH
;
A
#
# COMPACT_ATOMS: atom_id res chain seq x y z
N MET A 1 -49.04 24.03 -13.01
CA MET A 1 -48.17 23.12 -12.25
C MET A 1 -46.79 23.14 -12.91
N ARG A 2 -45.72 23.48 -12.18
CA ARG A 2 -44.35 23.41 -12.71
C ARG A 2 -43.89 21.95 -12.62
N PRO A 3 -43.43 21.29 -13.70
CA PRO A 3 -42.92 19.93 -13.60
C PRO A 3 -41.68 19.94 -12.70
N SER A 4 -41.76 19.26 -11.55
CA SER A 4 -40.70 19.20 -10.54
C SER A 4 -39.81 17.96 -10.65
N ILE A 5 -39.96 17.19 -11.73
CA ILE A 5 -39.22 15.94 -11.91
C ILE A 5 -38.44 15.99 -13.23
N ILE A 6 -37.13 15.78 -13.11
CA ILE A 6 -36.24 15.51 -14.24
C ILE A 6 -36.67 14.16 -14.82
N ARG A 7 -37.03 14.11 -16.11
CA ARG A 7 -37.36 12.86 -16.80
C ARG A 7 -36.09 11.99 -16.87
N ALA A 8 -35.97 11.00 -15.98
CA ALA A 8 -35.00 9.93 -16.14
C ALA A 8 -35.61 8.86 -17.06
N SER A 9 -34.86 8.40 -18.07
CA SER A 9 -35.32 7.41 -19.04
C SER A 9 -35.30 5.97 -18.50
N GLU A 10 -34.83 5.76 -17.27
CA GLU A 10 -34.49 4.44 -16.70
C GLU A 10 -35.17 4.20 -15.35
N MET A 11 -35.13 2.93 -14.89
CA MET A 11 -35.60 2.54 -13.56
C MET A 11 -34.71 3.20 -12.49
N PRO A 12 -35.27 3.76 -11.40
CA PRO A 12 -34.49 4.42 -10.37
C PRO A 12 -33.40 3.51 -9.79
N GLY A 13 -32.14 3.92 -9.92
CA GLY A 13 -31.00 3.23 -9.34
C GLY A 13 -31.00 3.26 -7.79
N PRO A 14 -30.15 2.47 -7.14
CA PRO A 14 -30.08 2.41 -5.68
C PRO A 14 -29.79 3.79 -5.08
N LYS A 15 -30.63 4.22 -4.14
CA LYS A 15 -30.60 5.56 -3.49
C LYS A 15 -29.31 5.89 -2.72
N ARG A 16 -28.42 4.92 -2.52
CA ARG A 16 -27.15 5.05 -1.81
C ARG A 16 -26.03 4.43 -2.64
N ALA A 17 -25.83 4.96 -3.84
CA ALA A 17 -24.64 4.67 -4.62
C ALA A 17 -23.46 5.41 -3.98
N TRP A 18 -22.41 4.68 -3.59
CA TRP A 18 -21.19 5.24 -3.01
C TRP A 18 -20.26 5.90 -4.06
N GLY A 19 -20.63 5.85 -5.33
CA GLY A 19 -20.00 6.59 -6.41
C GLY A 19 -21.08 7.31 -7.20
N SER A 20 -21.18 8.62 -7.03
CA SER A 20 -22.13 9.44 -7.77
C SER A 20 -21.49 10.07 -9.01
N TRP A 21 -22.35 10.54 -9.92
CA TRP A 21 -21.94 11.19 -11.16
C TRP A 21 -21.54 12.64 -10.93
N TRP A 22 -20.94 13.27 -11.94
CA TRP A 22 -20.60 14.69 -11.89
C TRP A 22 -21.81 15.54 -11.49
N GLY A 23 -21.65 16.37 -10.46
CA GLY A 23 -22.69 17.27 -9.96
C GLY A 23 -23.42 16.79 -8.70
N ASP A 24 -23.18 15.56 -8.24
CA ASP A 24 -23.74 15.04 -6.98
C ASP A 24 -22.63 14.72 -5.97
N PRO A 25 -22.21 15.70 -5.16
CA PRO A 25 -21.12 15.51 -4.21
C PRO A 25 -21.57 14.67 -3.01
N LEU A 26 -20.72 13.72 -2.59
CA LEU A 26 -20.95 12.91 -1.38
C LEU A 26 -21.13 13.77 -0.11
N ILE A 27 -20.49 14.94 -0.06
CA ILE A 27 -20.53 15.86 1.08
C ILE A 27 -20.73 17.30 0.56
N LYS A 28 -21.63 18.06 1.20
CA LYS A 28 -21.82 19.48 0.90
C LYS A 28 -20.58 20.29 1.31
N GLN A 29 -19.97 20.99 0.36
CA GLN A 29 -18.80 21.85 0.59
C GLN A 29 -19.19 23.31 0.35
N LYS A 30 -18.74 24.22 1.22
CA LYS A 30 -18.96 25.67 1.09
C LYS A 30 -17.72 26.41 1.59
N GLY A 31 -17.28 27.43 0.86
CA GLY A 31 -16.17 28.31 1.28
C GLY A 31 -14.75 27.82 0.96
N ILE A 32 -14.61 26.74 0.18
CA ILE A 32 -13.31 26.25 -0.28
C ILE A 32 -13.04 26.86 -1.66
N ILE A 33 -11.92 27.58 -1.79
CA ILE A 33 -11.48 28.17 -3.07
C ILE A 33 -10.18 27.49 -3.47
N GLN A 34 -10.14 26.93 -4.69
CA GLN A 34 -8.98 26.24 -5.23
C GLN A 34 -8.42 27.02 -6.42
N TYR A 35 -7.11 27.21 -6.42
CA TYR A 35 -6.37 27.83 -7.52
C TYR A 35 -5.47 26.80 -8.17
N THR A 36 -5.32 26.86 -9.48
CA THR A 36 -4.43 25.99 -10.25
C THR A 36 -3.82 26.75 -11.41
N LEU A 37 -2.67 26.29 -11.88
CA LEU A 37 -2.01 26.79 -13.09
C LEU A 37 -2.26 25.82 -14.24
N ALA A 38 -2.36 26.33 -15.46
CA ALA A 38 -2.44 25.48 -16.63
C ALA A 38 -1.13 24.66 -16.79
N PRO A 39 -1.19 23.34 -17.10
CA PRO A 39 0.01 22.50 -17.12
C PRO A 39 1.09 22.99 -18.10
N ASN A 40 0.69 23.59 -19.22
CA ASN A 40 1.59 24.18 -20.21
C ASN A 40 2.34 25.43 -19.73
N GLN A 41 1.95 26.02 -18.59
CA GLN A 41 2.63 27.15 -17.95
C GLN A 41 3.61 26.69 -16.85
N THR A 42 3.70 25.38 -16.59
CA THR A 42 4.56 24.81 -15.55
C THR A 42 5.61 23.87 -16.14
N LYS A 43 6.75 23.73 -15.46
CA LYS A 43 7.72 22.69 -15.82
C LYS A 43 7.10 21.31 -15.51
N ALA A 44 7.31 20.33 -16.38
CA ALA A 44 6.83 18.97 -16.13
C ALA A 44 7.48 18.31 -14.91
N GLY A 45 8.77 18.60 -14.67
CA GLY A 45 9.52 17.99 -13.57
C GLY A 45 10.44 18.94 -12.79
N PRO A 46 9.89 19.96 -12.11
CA PRO A 46 10.69 20.88 -11.32
C PRO A 46 11.27 20.16 -10.09
N HIS A 47 12.58 20.27 -9.90
CA HIS A 47 13.29 19.80 -8.68
C HIS A 47 13.15 18.30 -8.39
N TRP A 48 12.89 17.46 -9.39
CA TRP A 48 12.64 16.04 -9.17
C TRP A 48 13.73 15.35 -8.35
N ILE A 49 15.00 15.50 -8.70
CA ILE A 49 16.09 14.82 -7.99
C ILE A 49 16.13 15.22 -6.50
N ARG A 50 16.19 16.52 -6.22
CA ARG A 50 16.26 17.03 -4.84
C ARG A 50 15.01 16.65 -4.05
N SER A 51 13.82 16.90 -4.60
CA SER A 51 12.57 16.69 -3.87
C SER A 51 12.21 15.20 -3.72
N TYR A 52 12.47 14.37 -4.73
CA TYR A 52 12.12 12.95 -4.66
C TYR A 52 13.02 12.21 -3.70
N ILE A 53 14.33 12.46 -3.67
CA ILE A 53 15.23 11.73 -2.76
C ILE A 53 14.84 11.96 -1.30
N PHE A 54 14.62 13.21 -0.90
CA PHE A 54 14.24 13.52 0.49
C PHE A 54 12.82 13.03 0.83
N ASN A 55 11.86 13.18 -0.08
CA ASN A 55 10.52 12.65 0.17
C ASN A 55 10.48 11.13 0.16
N PHE A 56 11.27 10.47 -0.68
CA PHE A 56 11.40 9.01 -0.70
C PHE A 56 11.94 8.52 0.64
N TYR A 57 13.06 9.05 1.11
CA TYR A 57 13.59 8.68 2.42
C TYR A 57 12.57 8.90 3.53
N ARG A 58 11.90 10.06 3.57
CA ARG A 58 10.86 10.36 4.57
C ARG A 58 9.69 9.37 4.53
N ARG A 59 9.27 8.93 3.34
CA ARG A 59 8.13 8.00 3.12
C ARG A 59 8.51 6.52 3.15
N VAL A 60 9.80 6.19 3.14
CA VAL A 60 10.27 4.80 3.29
C VAL A 60 10.67 4.56 4.73
N SER A 61 11.25 5.54 5.40
CA SER A 61 11.67 5.43 6.80
C SER A 61 10.49 5.24 7.77
N ALA A 62 9.36 5.90 7.56
CA ALA A 62 8.19 5.71 8.44
C ALA A 62 7.55 4.32 8.30
N GLU A 63 7.70 3.69 7.13
CA GLU A 63 7.11 2.41 6.78
C GLU A 63 8.11 1.26 6.95
N ALA A 64 9.40 1.57 7.01
CA ALA A 64 10.49 0.60 7.08
C ALA A 64 10.30 -0.38 8.23
N VAL A 65 9.86 0.07 9.41
CA VAL A 65 9.65 -0.79 10.58
C VAL A 65 8.65 -1.91 10.27
N TYR A 66 7.55 -1.59 9.58
CA TYR A 66 6.49 -2.54 9.26
C TYR A 66 6.91 -3.58 8.22
N PHE A 67 7.94 -3.31 7.43
CA PHE A 67 8.48 -4.27 6.47
C PHE A 67 9.72 -5.00 7.00
N VAL A 68 10.68 -4.26 7.54
CA VAL A 68 11.98 -4.79 7.99
C VAL A 68 11.80 -5.80 9.11
N ILE A 69 10.89 -5.57 10.07
CA ILE A 69 10.65 -6.52 11.17
C ILE A 69 10.13 -7.86 10.66
N PRO A 70 8.98 -7.96 9.95
CA PRO A 70 8.46 -9.25 9.50
C PRO A 70 9.37 -9.94 8.49
N PHE A 71 9.99 -9.20 7.56
CA PHE A 71 10.95 -9.80 6.63
C PHE A 71 12.22 -10.27 7.34
N GLY A 72 12.74 -9.51 8.29
CA GLY A 72 13.90 -9.88 9.10
C GLY A 72 13.63 -11.13 9.93
N LEU A 73 12.47 -11.20 10.59
CA LEU A 73 12.03 -12.38 11.35
C LEU A 73 11.85 -13.60 10.44
N GLY A 74 11.14 -13.45 9.33
CA GLY A 74 10.91 -14.55 8.38
C GLY A 74 12.22 -15.10 7.83
N TYR A 75 13.13 -14.21 7.41
CA TYR A 75 14.45 -14.60 6.90
C TYR A 75 15.33 -15.22 8.00
N GLY A 76 15.28 -14.68 9.23
CA GLY A 76 15.99 -15.23 10.38
C GLY A 76 15.55 -16.66 10.71
N ILE A 77 14.24 -16.91 10.79
CA ILE A 77 13.67 -18.24 11.03
C ILE A 77 14.05 -19.19 9.90
N TYR A 78 13.91 -18.77 8.64
CA TYR A 78 14.25 -19.57 7.48
C TYR A 78 15.73 -20.00 7.48
N THR A 79 16.64 -19.05 7.72
CA THR A 79 18.08 -19.34 7.72
C THR A 79 18.49 -20.23 8.90
N TRP A 80 17.89 -20.05 10.07
CA TRP A 80 18.09 -20.93 11.22
C TRP A 80 17.58 -22.36 10.91
N ALA A 81 16.36 -22.49 10.40
CA ALA A 81 15.74 -23.78 10.09
C ALA A 81 16.57 -24.57 9.07
N LYS A 82 17.03 -23.90 8.00
CA LYS A 82 17.88 -24.51 6.97
C LYS A 82 19.22 -25.00 7.51
N ARG A 83 19.86 -24.23 8.40
CA ARG A 83 21.11 -24.66 9.05
C ARG A 83 20.88 -25.84 9.99
N ARG A 84 19.76 -25.81 10.74
CA ARG A 84 19.41 -26.86 11.68
C ARG A 84 19.11 -28.19 10.98
N ASP A 85 18.35 -28.14 9.89
CA ASP A 85 18.05 -29.29 9.03
C ASP A 85 19.33 -29.88 8.42
N ALA A 86 20.18 -29.04 7.83
CA ALA A 86 21.47 -29.48 7.29
C ALA A 86 22.38 -30.14 8.35
N TYR A 87 22.39 -29.61 9.58
CA TYR A 87 23.12 -30.21 10.68
C TYR A 87 22.52 -31.56 11.11
N GLN A 88 21.20 -31.69 11.21
CA GLN A 88 20.54 -32.95 11.58
C GLN A 88 20.80 -34.06 10.57
N ASN A 89 20.83 -33.73 9.27
CA ASN A 89 21.16 -34.66 8.19
C ASN A 89 22.67 -34.88 8.01
N SER A 90 23.52 -34.27 8.84
CA SER A 90 24.97 -34.46 8.80
C SER A 90 25.41 -35.63 9.68
N LYS A 91 26.56 -36.24 9.38
CA LYS A 91 27.14 -37.32 10.20
C LYS A 91 27.31 -36.90 11.67
N ALA A 92 27.77 -35.68 11.91
CA ALA A 92 27.93 -35.13 13.25
C ALA A 92 26.59 -34.99 13.98
N GLY A 93 25.53 -34.61 13.26
CA GLY A 93 24.17 -34.53 13.79
C GLY A 93 23.60 -35.90 14.16
N HIS A 94 23.83 -36.92 13.33
CA HIS A 94 23.42 -38.31 13.62
C HIS A 94 24.17 -38.92 14.80
N ILE A 95 25.46 -38.60 14.96
CA ILE A 95 26.24 -39.01 16.14
C ILE A 95 25.72 -38.31 17.40
N ALA A 96 25.49 -37.00 17.32
CA ALA A 96 24.99 -36.20 18.45
C ALA A 96 23.53 -36.50 18.84
N SER A 97 22.70 -36.99 17.92
CA SER A 97 21.31 -37.36 18.20
C SER A 97 21.15 -38.73 18.86
N GLY A 98 22.24 -39.49 19.04
CA GLY A 98 22.20 -40.81 19.68
C GLY A 98 21.60 -41.93 18.82
N ALA A 99 21.24 -41.67 17.56
CA ALA A 99 20.73 -42.69 16.64
C ALA A 99 21.77 -43.79 16.29
N ALA A 100 23.03 -43.58 16.64
CA ALA A 100 24.12 -44.55 16.49
C ALA A 100 24.35 -45.44 17.74
N HIS A 101 23.55 -45.30 18.80
CA HIS A 101 23.57 -46.16 19.98
C HIS A 101 22.36 -47.11 20.01
N HIS A 102 22.24 -47.95 18.99
CA HIS A 102 21.48 -49.21 18.99
C HIS A 102 22.14 -50.18 18.00
#